data_AF-A0A2D7L5P8-F1
#
_entry.id   AF-A0A2D7L5P8-F1
#
_cell.length_a   1.000
_cell.length_b   1.000
_cell.length_c   1.000
_cell.angle_alpha   90.00
_cell.angle_beta   90.00
_cell.angle_gamma   90.00
#
_symmetry.space_group_name_H-M   'P 1'
#
loop_
_entity.id
_entity.type
_entity.pdbx_description
1 polymer ?
#
loop_
_entity_poly.entity_id
_entity_poly.type
_entity_poly.pdbx_seq_one_letter_code
_entity_poly.pdbx_strand_id
1 'polypeptide(L)'
;MSKYAVIKVGASQEKVSVGDILSVPANFVIESKTPILMSARKGSMITDEKKLSGYSVDFELVDEKKSKKLNIFTYKNKSGIRRKLGYREDIKIVKVKSISSGKSGEEE
;
A
#
# COMPACT_ATOMS: atom_id res chain seq x y z
N MET A 1 7.77 -10.62 16.73
CA MET A 1 7.13 -9.89 15.61
C MET A 1 7.36 -8.41 15.84
N SER A 2 7.89 -7.74 14.82
CA SER A 2 8.21 -6.30 14.83
C SER A 2 6.94 -5.43 14.74
N LYS A 3 7.08 -4.13 15.02
CA LYS A 3 6.05 -3.09 14.87
C LYS A 3 5.53 -3.09 13.43
N TYR A 4 4.22 -3.15 13.23
CA TYR A 4 3.61 -3.12 11.91
C TYR A 4 2.32 -2.29 11.90
N ALA A 5 2.01 -1.73 10.74
CA ALA A 5 0.79 -1.01 10.47
C ALA A 5 -0.01 -1.73 9.39
N VAL A 6 -1.31 -1.49 9.32
CA VAL A 6 -2.15 -1.83 8.18
C VAL A 6 -2.62 -0.53 7.56
N ILE A 7 -2.27 -0.33 6.30
CA ILE A 7 -2.56 0.91 5.55
C ILE A 7 -3.57 0.65 4.45
N LYS A 8 -4.29 1.71 4.05
CA LYS A 8 -5.17 1.68 2.89
C LYS A 8 -4.41 2.04 1.62
N VAL A 9 -4.34 1.09 0.70
CA VAL A 9 -3.76 1.27 -0.64
C VAL A 9 -4.89 1.23 -1.66
N GLY A 10 -5.47 2.39 -1.96
CA GLY A 10 -6.65 2.47 -2.83
C GLY A 10 -7.84 1.71 -2.22
N ALA A 11 -8.23 0.60 -2.86
CA ALA A 11 -9.29 -0.29 -2.38
C ALA A 11 -8.80 -1.47 -1.52
N SER A 12 -7.50 -1.77 -1.53
CA SER A 12 -6.91 -2.86 -0.75
C SER A 12 -6.32 -2.36 0.58
N GLN A 13 -6.09 -3.30 1.49
CA GLN A 13 -5.36 -3.07 2.74
C GLN A 13 -4.10 -3.91 2.74
N GLU A 14 -2.98 -3.31 3.14
CA GLU A 14 -1.69 -3.98 3.18
C GLU A 14 -1.06 -3.86 4.56
N LYS A 15 -0.51 -4.98 5.04
CA LYS A 15 0.29 -5.02 6.27
C LYS A 15 1.71 -4.58 5.92
N VAL A 16 2.21 -3.61 6.66
CA VAL A 16 3.48 -2.95 6.38
C VAL A 16 4.35 -2.82 7.62
N SER A 17 5.64 -3.01 7.44
CA SER A 17 6.68 -2.80 8.44
C SER A 17 7.80 -1.92 7.86
N VAL A 18 8.65 -1.38 8.74
CA VAL A 18 9.73 -0.48 8.32
C VAL A 18 10.71 -1.22 7.41
N GLY A 19 10.98 -0.65 6.24
CA GLY A 19 11.86 -1.22 5.22
C GLY A 19 11.16 -2.05 4.14
N ASP A 20 9.87 -2.33 4.27
CA ASP A 20 9.11 -3.08 3.27
C ASP A 20 8.98 -2.31 1.95
N ILE A 21 8.94 -3.06 0.85
CA ILE A 21 8.75 -2.55 -0.51
C ILE A 21 7.37 -3.00 -1.00
N LEU A 22 6.57 -2.04 -1.44
CA LEU A 22 5.17 -2.21 -1.82
C LEU A 22 4.96 -1.76 -3.26
N SER A 23 4.07 -2.45 -3.95
CA SER A 23 3.66 -2.15 -5.33
C SER A 23 2.28 -1.51 -5.29
N VAL A 24 2.22 -0.19 -5.46
CA VAL A 24 0.99 0.59 -5.32
C VAL A 24 0.52 1.13 -6.69
N PRO A 25 -0.78 1.33 -6.91
CA PRO A 25 -1.28 1.91 -8.17
C PRO A 25 -0.76 3.35 -8.38
N ALA A 26 -0.65 3.80 -9.63
CA ALA A 26 -0.15 5.14 -9.95
C ALA A 26 -0.87 6.29 -9.24
N ASN A 27 -2.18 6.13 -8.96
CA ASN A 27 -3.00 7.10 -8.23
C ASN A 27 -2.67 7.19 -6.74
N PHE A 28 -1.76 6.36 -6.22
CA PHE A 28 -1.31 6.45 -4.85
C PHE A 28 -0.46 7.71 -4.66
N VAL A 29 -0.94 8.60 -3.79
CA VAL A 29 -0.22 9.80 -3.36
C VAL A 29 0.79 9.40 -2.28
N ILE A 30 2.05 9.80 -2.50
CA ILE A 30 3.17 9.53 -1.59
C ILE A 30 3.19 10.63 -0.52
N GLU A 31 2.19 10.57 0.35
CA GLU A 31 2.08 11.42 1.54
C GLU A 31 1.99 10.53 2.78
N SER A 32 2.24 11.11 3.95
CA SER A 32 2.09 10.42 5.23
C SER A 32 0.64 9.95 5.39
N LYS A 33 0.41 8.65 5.57
CA LYS A 33 -0.95 8.11 5.74
C LYS A 33 -1.23 7.69 7.17
N THR A 34 -2.47 7.91 7.57
CA THR A 34 -3.02 7.35 8.81
C THR A 34 -3.30 5.85 8.63
N PRO A 35 -2.82 5.01 9.55
CA PRO A 35 -3.06 3.57 9.51
C PRO A 35 -4.48 3.23 9.97
N ILE A 36 -5.06 2.16 9.41
CA ILE A 36 -6.35 1.59 9.84
C ILE A 36 -6.16 0.72 11.08
N LEU A 37 -5.03 0.01 11.16
CA LEU A 37 -4.68 -0.82 12.31
C LEU A 37 -3.19 -0.62 12.61
N MET A 38 -2.85 -0.65 13.90
CA MET A 38 -1.47 -0.59 14.35
C MET A 38 -1.19 -1.65 15.38
N SER A 39 -0.02 -2.29 15.29
CA SER A 39 0.51 -3.13 16.36
C SER A 39 1.85 -2.57 16.83
N ALA A 40 1.87 -2.07 18.06
CA ALA A 40 3.06 -1.51 18.69
C ALA A 40 3.97 -2.61 19.28
N ARG A 41 3.39 -3.71 19.79
CA ARG A 41 4.12 -4.87 20.35
C ARG A 41 3.32 -6.15 20.16
N LYS A 42 3.99 -7.30 20.31
CA LYS A 42 3.36 -8.64 20.30
C LYS A 42 2.18 -8.67 21.29
N GLY A 43 0.96 -8.82 20.75
CA GLY A 43 -0.28 -8.94 21.53
C GLY A 43 -1.06 -7.63 21.73
N SER A 44 -0.49 -6.46 21.41
CA SER A 44 -1.23 -5.20 21.44
C SER A 44 -1.64 -4.77 20.04
N MET A 45 -2.95 -4.54 19.87
CA MET A 45 -3.54 -4.04 18.63
C MET A 45 -4.35 -2.78 18.95
N ILE A 46 -4.09 -1.71 18.21
CA ILE A 46 -4.82 -0.46 18.29
C ILE A 46 -5.77 -0.42 17.10
N THR A 47 -7.06 -0.46 17.38
CA THR A 47 -8.15 -0.39 16.40
C THR A 47 -8.93 0.92 16.50
N ASP A 48 -8.78 1.66 17.59
CA ASP A 48 -9.55 2.88 17.85
C ASP A 48 -9.11 4.02 16.91
N GLU A 49 -10.03 4.53 16.11
CA GLU A 49 -9.76 5.62 15.14
C GLU A 49 -9.16 6.87 15.81
N LYS A 50 -9.64 7.24 17.01
CA LYS A 50 -9.12 8.38 17.78
C LYS A 50 -7.68 8.20 18.23
N LYS A 51 -7.25 6.96 18.47
CA LYS A 51 -5.86 6.67 18.85
C LYS A 51 -4.97 6.58 17.61
N LEU A 52 -5.53 6.12 16.49
CA LEU A 52 -4.82 5.95 15.22
C LEU A 52 -4.52 7.27 14.50
N SER A 53 -5.29 8.34 14.75
CA SER A 53 -5.04 9.68 14.20
C SER A 53 -3.68 10.26 14.59
N GLY A 54 -3.11 9.82 15.72
CA GLY A 54 -1.78 10.20 16.16
C GLY A 54 -0.64 9.42 15.48
N TYR A 55 -0.92 8.44 14.62
CA TYR A 55 0.11 7.65 13.94
C TYR A 55 0.20 8.03 12.48
N SER A 56 1.43 8.14 11.97
CA SER A 56 1.68 8.31 10.52
C SER A 56 2.60 7.21 10.01
N VAL A 57 2.35 6.78 8.77
CA VAL A 57 3.26 5.93 8.00
C VAL A 57 3.81 6.76 6.87
N ASP A 58 5.13 6.90 6.83
CA ASP A 58 5.84 7.68 5.82
C ASP A 58 6.46 6.77 4.76
N PHE A 59 6.42 7.26 3.53
CA PHE A 59 6.76 6.51 2.34
C PHE A 59 7.81 7.24 1.51
N GLU A 60 8.65 6.47 0.83
CA GLU A 60 9.61 6.96 -0.14
C GLU A 60 9.36 6.29 -1.49
N LEU A 61 9.35 7.09 -2.56
CA LEU A 61 9.20 6.57 -3.92
C LEU A 61 10.54 5.99 -4.37
N VAL A 62 10.55 4.70 -4.70
CA VAL A 62 11.74 4.03 -5.22
C VAL A 62 11.75 4.08 -6.73
N ASP A 63 10.62 3.78 -7.38
CA ASP A 63 10.57 3.65 -8.83
C ASP A 63 9.13 3.76 -9.37
N GLU A 64 9.00 4.08 -10.65
CA GLU A 64 7.74 4.07 -11.40
C GLU A 64 7.86 3.10 -12.58
N LYS A 65 7.06 2.04 -12.58
CA LYS A 65 7.17 0.94 -13.55
C LYS A 65 5.82 0.59 -14.15
N LYS A 66 5.87 0.02 -15.36
CA LYS A 66 4.70 -0.62 -15.96
C LYS A 66 4.59 -2.06 -15.47
N SER A 67 3.35 -2.49 -15.22
CA SER A 67 3.04 -3.85 -14.85
C SER A 67 3.41 -4.83 -15.97
N LYS A 68 3.53 -6.11 -15.60
CA LYS A 68 3.73 -7.17 -16.59
C LYS A 68 2.59 -7.13 -17.61
N LYS A 69 2.92 -7.24 -18.89
CA LYS A 69 1.94 -7.16 -19.98
C LYS A 69 0.86 -8.23 -19.79
N LEU A 70 -0.39 -7.80 -19.65
CA LEU A 70 -1.56 -8.66 -19.70
C LEU A 70 -1.97 -8.79 -21.16
N ASN A 71 -1.83 -10.01 -21.69
CA ASN A 71 -2.27 -10.33 -23.04
C ASN A 71 -3.73 -10.79 -22.98
N ILE A 72 -4.63 -9.94 -23.48
CA ILE A 72 -6.07 -10.20 -23.51
C ILE A 72 -6.43 -10.65 -24.91
N PHE A 73 -7.11 -11.80 -25.01
CA PHE A 73 -7.63 -12.31 -26.27
C PHE A 73 -9.13 -12.52 -26.15
N THR A 74 -9.89 -11.87 -27.03
CA THR A 74 -11.34 -12.04 -27.11
C THR A 74 -11.68 -12.78 -28.39
N TYR A 75 -12.36 -13.91 -28.22
CA TYR A 75 -12.91 -14.70 -29.32
C TYR A 75 -14.42 -14.87 -29.15
N LYS A 76 -15.18 -14.64 -30.21
CA LYS A 76 -16.59 -15.04 -30.28
C LYS A 76 -16.79 -16.05 -31.40
N ASN A 77 -17.43 -17.17 -31.09
CA ASN A 77 -17.69 -18.22 -32.07
C ASN A 77 -18.67 -17.73 -33.15
N LYS A 78 -18.41 -18.10 -34.41
CA LYS A 78 -19.28 -17.82 -35.58
C LYS A 78 -19.59 -16.34 -35.85
N SER A 79 -19.11 -15.41 -35.04
CA SER A 79 -19.22 -13.95 -35.27
C SER A 79 -17.99 -13.36 -35.99
N GLY A 80 -16.96 -14.16 -36.27
CA GLY A 80 -15.70 -13.70 -36.89
C GLY A 80 -14.80 -12.84 -35.99
N ILE A 81 -15.22 -12.56 -34.75
CA ILE A 81 -14.48 -11.67 -33.83
C ILE A 81 -13.32 -12.43 -33.20
N ARG A 82 -12.10 -11.98 -33.51
CA ARG A 82 -10.82 -12.39 -32.89
C ARG A 82 -9.99 -11.13 -32.62
N ARG A 83 -9.98 -10.63 -31.38
CA ARG A 83 -9.25 -9.40 -31.01
C ARG A 83 -8.16 -9.73 -29.99
N LYS A 84 -6.93 -9.28 -30.27
CA LYS A 84 -5.80 -9.31 -29.34
C LYS A 84 -5.58 -7.90 -28.81
N LEU A 85 -5.51 -7.75 -27.49
CA LEU A 85 -5.23 -6.49 -26.81
C LEU A 85 -4.11 -6.72 -25.78
N GLY A 86 -3.23 -5.75 -25.63
CA GLY A 86 -2.24 -5.74 -24.55
C GLY A 86 -2.59 -4.63 -23.57
N TYR A 87 -2.61 -4.94 -22.29
CA TYR A 87 -2.74 -3.95 -21.22
C TYR A 87 -1.51 -3.98 -20.30
N ARG A 88 -1.11 -2.80 -19.84
CA ARG A 88 -0.10 -2.59 -18.80
C ARG A 88 -0.61 -1.46 -17.92
N GLU A 89 -0.56 -1.68 -16.62
CA GLU A 89 -0.94 -0.70 -15.62
C GLU A 89 0.31 0.06 -15.16
N ASP A 90 0.18 1.36 -14.91
CA ASP A 90 1.26 2.14 -14.33
C ASP A 90 1.25 1.96 -12.80
N ILE A 91 2.39 1.54 -12.26
CA ILE A 91 2.56 1.15 -10.86
C ILE A 91 3.73 1.93 -10.27
N LYS A 92 3.60 2.33 -9.01
CA LYS A 92 4.69 2.91 -8.22
C LYS A 92 5.23 1.87 -7.26
N ILE A 93 6.55 1.80 -7.14
CA ILE A 93 7.24 1.00 -6.13
C ILE A 93 7.61 1.95 -5.00
N VAL A 94 7.05 1.68 -3.83
CA VAL A 94 7.17 2.54 -2.65
C VAL A 94 7.81 1.76 -1.52
N LYS A 95 8.75 2.39 -0.81
CA LYS A 95 9.38 1.83 0.38
C LYS A 95 8.84 2.50 1.63
N VAL A 96 8.62 1.73 2.68
CA VAL A 96 8.18 2.24 3.98
C VAL A 96 9.39 2.75 4.77
N LYS A 97 9.41 4.04 5.06
CA LYS A 97 10.54 4.70 5.74
C LYS A 97 10.38 4.66 7.27
N SER A 98 9.23 5.08 7.76
CA SER A 98 8.97 5.21 9.20
C SER A 98 7.52 4.94 9.55
N ILE A 99 7.32 4.40 10.74
CA ILE A 99 6.01 4.31 11.40
C ILE A 99 6.10 5.16 12.67
N SER A 100 5.59 6.38 12.61
CA SER A 100 5.65 7.36 13.70
C SER A 100 4.48 7.17 14.67
N SER A 101 4.71 7.53 15.93
CA SER A 101 3.66 7.70 16.95
C SER A 101 3.78 9.13 17.47
N GLY A 102 2.75 9.95 17.27
CA GLY A 102 2.69 11.38 17.58
C GLY A 102 2.68 11.73 19.07
N LYS A 103 3.36 10.96 19.91
CA LYS A 103 3.68 11.31 21.30
C LYS A 103 5.12 10.88 21.61
N SER A 104 6.08 11.68 21.18
CA SER A 104 7.40 11.78 21.80
C SER A 104 7.37 12.99 22.72
N GLY A 105 7.01 12.77 23.98
CA GLY A 105 6.85 13.81 24.99
C GLY A 105 6.24 13.24 26.25
N GLU A 106 7.07 12.54 27.02
CA GLU A 106 7.08 12.36 28.49
C GLU A 106 7.98 11.14 28.78
N GLU A 107 9.26 11.46 28.96
CA GLU A 107 10.27 10.60 29.56
C GLU A 107 10.03 10.56 31.08
N GLU A 108 10.07 9.37 31.67
CA GLU A 108 10.56 9.18 33.05
C GLU A 108 12.03 8.74 32.97
#